data_AF-A0A4P7HCV1-F1
#
_entry.id   AF-A0A4P7HCV1-F1
#
_cell.length_a   1.000
_cell.length_b   1.000
_cell.length_c   1.000
_cell.angle_alpha   90.00
_cell.angle_beta   90.00
_cell.angle_gamma   90.00
#
_symmetry.space_group_name_H-M   'P 1'
#
loop_
_entity.id
_entity.type
_entity.pdbx_description
1 polymer ?
#
loop_
_entity_poly.entity_id
_entity_poly.type
_entity_poly.pdbx_seq_one_letter_code
_entity_poly.pdbx_strand_id
1 'polypeptide(L)'
;MDVFSGNAIKDGRKVGRGGGTCQAIHVDGEKVTTQCLLTMQLESGSVTMQALWVRGSSPLDMAITGGTGSYLDAEAMFASGTSGHRTKECAPKLSVDGS
;
A
#
# COMPACT_ATOMS: atom_id res chain seq x y z
N MET A 1 7.20 14.57 -5.48
CA MET A 1 7.53 13.24 -4.94
C MET A 1 6.84 13.20 -3.60
N ASP A 2 5.90 12.29 -3.42
CA ASP A 2 5.17 12.17 -2.16
C ASP A 2 5.79 11.02 -1.36
N VAL A 3 5.99 11.21 -0.06
CA VAL A 3 6.57 10.22 0.85
C VAL A 3 5.52 9.84 1.87
N PHE A 4 5.35 8.53 2.07
CA PHE A 4 4.34 7.98 2.96
C PHE A 4 5.00 7.17 4.06
N SER A 5 4.47 7.25 5.27
CA SER A 5 4.78 6.32 6.35
C SER A 5 3.53 6.05 7.18
N GLY A 6 3.47 4.89 7.82
CA GLY A 6 2.28 4.53 8.58
C GLY A 6 2.43 3.25 9.37
N ASN A 7 1.44 2.98 10.21
CA ASN A 7 1.36 1.74 10.97
C ASN A 7 0.36 0.78 10.30
N ALA A 8 0.72 -0.50 10.27
CA ALA A 8 -0.22 -1.56 9.90
C ALA A 8 -1.02 -1.93 11.15
N ILE A 9 -2.34 -1.78 11.09
CA ILE A 9 -3.24 -2.06 12.22
C ILE A 9 -4.14 -3.25 11.89
N LYS A 10 -4.19 -4.23 12.79
CA LYS A 10 -5.13 -5.35 12.75
C LYS A 10 -5.82 -5.45 14.10
N ASP A 11 -7.15 -5.45 14.12
CA ASP A 11 -7.99 -5.52 15.33
C ASP A 11 -7.61 -4.48 16.40
N GLY A 12 -7.34 -3.24 15.97
CA GLY A 12 -6.94 -2.13 16.84
C GLY A 12 -5.52 -2.21 17.37
N ARG A 13 -4.75 -3.25 17.02
CA ARG A 13 -3.36 -3.43 17.43
C ARG A 13 -2.41 -3.17 16.28
N LYS A 14 -1.28 -2.54 16.59
CA LYS A 14 -0.17 -2.39 15.65
C LYS A 14 0.47 -3.75 15.40
N VAL A 15 0.44 -4.19 14.14
CA VAL A 15 1.06 -5.43 13.67
C VAL A 15 2.26 -5.19 12.77
N GLY A 16 2.56 -3.92 12.47
CA GLY A 16 3.69 -3.55 11.65
C GLY A 16 3.81 -2.07 11.37
N ARG A 17 4.73 -1.73 10.47
CA ARG A 17 4.97 -0.38 9.98
C ARG A 17 5.30 -0.45 8.49
N GLY A 18 4.85 0.52 7.73
CA GLY A 18 5.21 0.64 6.33
C GLY A 18 5.62 2.05 5.96
N GLY A 19 6.12 2.16 4.74
CA GLY A 19 6.38 3.42 4.08
C GLY A 19 6.67 3.21 2.61
N GLY A 20 6.73 4.31 1.87
CA GLY A 20 6.96 4.25 0.44
C GLY A 20 6.89 5.62 -0.18
N THR A 21 6.89 5.62 -1.50
CA THR A 21 6.89 6.86 -2.27
C THR A 21 5.96 6.73 -3.47
N CYS A 22 5.33 7.83 -3.86
CA CYS A 22 4.67 7.96 -5.16
C CYS A 22 5.35 9.08 -5.95
N GLN A 23 5.84 8.74 -7.14
CA GLN A 23 6.46 9.65 -8.07
C GLN A 23 5.48 9.97 -9.20
N ALA A 24 5.26 11.24 -9.51
CA ALA A 24 4.52 11.63 -10.71
C ALA A 24 5.31 11.20 -11.95
N ILE A 25 4.68 10.42 -12.83
CA ILE A 25 5.26 9.94 -14.08
C ILE A 25 4.59 10.54 -15.32
N HIS A 26 3.38 11.07 -15.18
CA HIS A 26 2.65 11.73 -16.26
C HIS A 26 1.68 12.78 -15.71
N VAL A 27 1.58 13.92 -16.40
CA VAL A 27 0.68 15.02 -16.03
C VAL A 27 -0.15 15.40 -17.26
N ASP A 28 -1.46 15.28 -17.14
CA ASP A 28 -2.46 15.68 -18.14
C ASP A 28 -3.49 16.59 -17.47
N GLY A 29 -3.27 17.91 -17.56
CA GLY A 29 -4.04 18.90 -16.82
C GLY A 29 -4.01 18.65 -15.31
N GLU A 30 -5.18 18.45 -14.71
CA GLU A 30 -5.32 18.12 -13.28
C GLU A 30 -5.06 16.63 -12.97
N LYS A 31 -4.99 15.77 -13.99
CA LYS A 31 -4.74 14.33 -13.81
C LYS A 31 -3.25 14.08 -13.70
N VAL A 32 -2.82 13.67 -12.51
CA VAL A 32 -1.42 13.28 -12.26
C VAL A 32 -1.36 11.77 -12.09
N THR A 33 -0.78 11.06 -13.06
CA THR A 33 -0.49 9.63 -12.92
C THR A 33 0.82 9.46 -12.16
N THR A 34 0.79 8.61 -11.15
CA THR A 34 1.91 8.34 -10.26
C THR A 34 2.32 6.87 -10.32
N GLN A 35 3.61 6.60 -10.18
CA GLN A 35 4.14 5.29 -9.86
C GLN A 35 4.42 5.24 -8.36
N CYS A 36 3.80 4.29 -7.67
CA CYS A 36 3.94 4.10 -6.24
C CYS A 36 4.70 2.82 -5.93
N LEU A 37 5.62 2.89 -4.97
CA LEU A 37 6.35 1.74 -4.42
C LEU A 37 6.35 1.83 -2.89
N LEU A 38 5.79 0.81 -2.24
CA LEU A 38 5.65 0.74 -0.78
C LEU A 38 6.25 -0.57 -0.25
N THR A 39 6.77 -0.50 0.97
CA THR A 39 7.22 -1.65 1.75
C THR A 39 6.54 -1.63 3.11
N MET A 40 6.02 -2.78 3.52
CA MET A 40 5.44 -3.00 4.84
C MET A 40 6.25 -4.05 5.58
N GLN A 41 6.72 -3.72 6.77
CA GLN A 41 7.32 -4.64 7.72
C GLN A 41 6.26 -5.13 8.70
N LEU A 42 6.18 -6.45 8.86
CA LEU A 42 5.35 -7.17 9.82
C LEU A 42 6.26 -8.04 10.70
N GLU A 43 5.68 -8.66 11.73
CA GLU A 43 6.43 -9.52 12.66
C GLU A 43 7.13 -10.69 11.95
N SER A 44 6.43 -11.32 11.00
CA SER A 44 6.90 -12.53 10.30
C SER A 44 7.59 -12.28 8.96
N GLY A 45 7.91 -11.03 8.64
CA GLY A 45 8.56 -10.66 7.37
C GLY A 45 8.08 -9.34 6.80
N SER A 46 8.37 -9.10 5.53
CA SER A 46 8.00 -7.88 4.82
C SER A 46 7.27 -8.16 3.51
N VAL A 47 6.51 -7.17 3.04
CA VAL A 47 5.77 -7.20 1.77
C VAL A 47 6.11 -5.93 0.99
N THR A 48 6.39 -6.08 -0.31
CA THR A 48 6.59 -4.98 -1.25
C THR A 48 5.39 -4.86 -2.18
N MET A 49 4.95 -3.64 -2.46
CA MET A 49 3.77 -3.35 -3.27
C MET A 49 4.04 -2.24 -4.27
N GLN A 50 3.48 -2.35 -5.47
CA GLN A 50 3.58 -1.33 -6.52
C GLN A 50 2.22 -0.97 -7.13
N ALA A 51 2.07 0.26 -7.60
CA ALA A 51 0.89 0.69 -8.35
C ALA A 51 1.22 1.75 -9.40
N LEU A 52 0.39 1.81 -10.45
CA LEU A 52 0.16 3.01 -11.24
C LEU A 52 -1.18 3.58 -10.83
N TRP A 53 -1.18 4.82 -10.34
CA TRP A 53 -2.36 5.43 -9.73
C TRP A 53 -2.54 6.88 -10.15
N VAL A 54 -3.77 7.26 -10.51
CA VAL A 54 -4.12 8.66 -10.74
C VAL A 54 -4.39 9.32 -9.40
N ARG A 55 -3.62 10.35 -9.07
CA ARG A 55 -3.70 11.04 -7.78
C ARG A 55 -5.13 11.48 -7.48
N GLY A 56 -5.64 11.10 -6.31
CA GLY A 56 -6.99 11.43 -5.83
C GLY A 56 -8.09 10.44 -6.24
N SER A 57 -7.79 9.44 -7.08
CA SER A 57 -8.75 8.39 -7.43
C SER A 57 -8.88 7.33 -6.34
N SER A 58 -10.06 6.71 -6.21
CA SER A 58 -10.34 5.65 -5.21
C SER A 58 -11.04 4.46 -5.89
N PRO A 59 -10.70 3.21 -5.53
CA PRO A 59 -9.64 2.81 -4.59
C PRO A 59 -8.24 2.96 -5.21
N LEU A 60 -7.21 2.99 -4.35
CA LEU A 60 -5.83 2.75 -4.78
C LEU A 60 -5.56 1.25 -4.65
N ASP A 61 -5.45 0.57 -5.79
CA ASP A 61 -5.08 -0.84 -5.87
C ASP A 61 -3.58 -0.98 -6.14
N MET A 62 -2.89 -1.79 -5.34
CA MET A 62 -1.46 -2.07 -5.44
C MET A 62 -1.23 -3.57 -5.61
N ALA A 63 -0.39 -3.95 -6.56
CA ALA A 63 0.06 -5.32 -6.69
C ALA A 63 1.13 -5.62 -5.65
N ILE A 64 1.05 -6.75 -4.96
CA ILE A 64 2.16 -7.29 -4.18
C ILE A 64 3.20 -7.83 -5.16
N THR A 65 4.46 -7.41 -5.00
CA THR A 65 5.56 -7.72 -5.93
C THR A 65 6.64 -8.60 -5.35
N GLY A 66 6.49 -8.97 -4.09
CA GLY A 66 7.44 -9.83 -3.38
C GLY A 66 7.35 -9.62 -1.88
N GLY A 67 8.00 -10.52 -1.16
CA GLY A 67 8.07 -10.45 0.29
C GLY A 67 9.20 -11.28 0.86
N THR A 68 9.29 -11.26 2.19
CA THR A 68 10.28 -12.02 2.96
C THR A 68 9.60 -12.81 4.08
N GLY A 69 10.30 -13.78 4.66
CA GLY A 69 9.77 -14.60 5.75
C GLY A 69 8.51 -15.35 5.33
N SER A 70 7.42 -15.21 6.08
CA SER A 70 6.13 -15.83 5.76
C SER A 70 5.47 -15.30 4.48
N TYR A 71 6.02 -14.27 3.85
CA TYR A 71 5.48 -13.64 2.64
C TYR A 71 6.33 -13.87 1.40
N LEU A 72 7.25 -14.85 1.42
CA LEU A 72 8.20 -15.11 0.33
C LEU A 72 7.51 -15.25 -1.05
N ASP A 73 6.38 -15.96 -1.07
CA ASP A 73 5.61 -16.26 -2.29
C ASP A 73 4.26 -15.54 -2.32
N ALA A 74 4.15 -14.41 -1.62
CA ALA A 74 2.91 -13.64 -1.58
C ALA A 74 2.65 -12.96 -2.93
N GLU A 75 1.62 -13.41 -3.64
CA GLU A 75 1.08 -12.76 -4.84
C GLU A 75 -0.40 -12.42 -4.61
N ALA A 76 -0.72 -11.13 -4.51
CA ALA A 76 -2.10 -10.65 -4.37
C ALA A 76 -2.22 -9.15 -4.72
N MET A 77 -3.45 -8.63 -4.72
CA MET A 77 -3.73 -7.20 -4.79
C MET A 77 -4.11 -6.65 -3.40
N PHE A 78 -3.53 -5.52 -3.03
CA PHE A 78 -3.89 -4.69 -1.89
C PHE A 78 -4.76 -3.53 -2.36
N ALA A 79 -5.98 -3.38 -1.83
CA ALA A 79 -6.86 -2.26 -2.14
C ALA A 79 -6.95 -1.31 -0.93
N SER A 80 -6.50 -0.07 -1.05
CA SER A 80 -6.82 0.97 -0.06
C SER A 80 -8.15 1.62 -0.41
N GLY A 81 -9.15 1.36 0.43
CA GLY A 81 -10.46 2.00 0.39
C GLY A 81 -11.10 2.02 1.77
N THR A 82 -12.04 2.93 2.02
CA THR A 82 -12.84 2.97 3.25
C THR A 82 -13.76 1.75 3.31
N SER A 83 -13.24 0.66 3.88
CA SER A 83 -13.91 -0.54 4.41
C SER A 83 -15.44 -0.57 4.27
N GLY A 84 -15.92 -1.14 3.16
CA GLY A 84 -17.28 -1.63 2.98
C GLY A 84 -17.26 -2.87 2.10
N HIS A 85 -16.87 -4.01 2.68
CA HIS A 85 -16.90 -5.36 2.10
C HIS A 85 -15.85 -5.76 1.03
N ARG A 86 -15.09 -6.81 1.41
CA ARG A 86 -14.42 -7.84 0.59
C ARG A 86 -13.11 -7.47 -0.13
N THR A 87 -12.01 -7.64 0.59
CA THR A 87 -10.87 -8.46 0.11
C THR A 87 -10.50 -9.41 1.25
N LYS A 88 -10.38 -10.71 0.94
CA LYS A 88 -10.14 -11.75 1.93
C LYS A 88 -8.74 -11.60 2.53
N GLU A 89 -8.70 -11.52 3.85
CA GLU A 89 -7.57 -11.74 4.78
C GLU A 89 -6.16 -11.92 4.19
N CYS A 90 -5.59 -10.87 3.61
CA CYS A 90 -4.12 -10.69 3.56
C CYS A 90 -3.67 -9.27 3.92
N ALA A 91 -4.59 -8.31 4.00
CA ALA A 91 -4.23 -6.89 4.13
C ALA A 91 -4.60 -6.34 5.52
N PRO A 92 -3.63 -6.10 6.43
CA PRO A 92 -3.87 -5.22 7.57
C PRO A 92 -4.31 -3.84 7.05
N LYS A 93 -5.21 -3.17 7.77
CA LYS A 93 -5.59 -1.79 7.43
C LYS A 93 -4.35 -0.91 7.60
N LEU A 94 -3.87 -0.34 6.50
CA LEU A 94 -2.78 0.61 6.53
C LEU A 94 -3.37 1.98 6.86
N SER A 95 -3.08 2.49 8.06
CA SER A 95 -3.27 3.90 8.36
C SER A 95 -1.99 4.61 7.95
N VAL A 96 -2.09 5.38 6.86
CA VAL A 96 -0.98 6.18 6.34
C VAL A 96 -1.13 7.59 6.92
N ASP A 97 -0.14 8.03 7.69
CA ASP A 97 -0.07 9.42 8.14
C ASP A 97 0.78 10.17 7.10
N GLY A 98 0.13 11.03 6.31
CA GLY A 98 0.83 11.89 5.34
C GLY A 98 1.56 13.04 6.05
N SER A 99 2.79 13.33 5.63
CA SER A 99 3.51 14.57 5.96
C SER A 99 3.22 15.65 4.91
#